data_AF-A0A1F4Y648-F1
#
_entry.id   AF-A0A1F4Y648-F1
#
_cell.length_a   1.000
_cell.length_b   1.000
_cell.length_c   1.000
_cell.angle_alpha   90.00
_cell.angle_beta   90.00
_cell.angle_gamma   90.00
#
_symmetry.space_group_name_H-M   'P 1'
#
loop_
_entity.id
_entity.type
_entity.pdbx_description
1 polymer ?
#
loop_
_entity_poly.entity_id
_entity_poly.type
_entity_poly.pdbx_seq_one_letter_code
_entity_poly.pdbx_strand_id
1 'polypeptide(L)'
;MPEEMFPVIEGAISSGVLVILLLIGNPTKNQGTFHASHNVPKVSKHYYQIHVDLAKTTRVSTEWVQRMVDKYGRDSPVVKVRCYGEFADGDEAQLIPYAWLTDAYGRETVGAGHIPRLRVSADVADGGANFTVLTAAIMLGDSMNIIEQQQHSFPSSESPILAAKAAVDLFNKHKGRKGRDDIVVDSLGVGAGTAGYLMEMGHAVVTYKGGEASDNPKMWRNRRTQSYIVMRDAHRDGRISYAEDFVEDWDDFTAQMCSVRTLPGTERVEELETKKAMMARGIESPDRADSIAMLFATQTPTIPGQIEIIVAARSQARSDW
;
A
#
# COMPACT_ATOMS: atom_id res chain seq x y z
N MET A 1 19.83 4.92 6.58
CA MET A 1 20.90 4.41 7.47
C MET A 1 20.28 4.16 8.84
N PRO A 2 20.49 2.98 9.46
CA PRO A 2 19.98 2.69 10.80
C PRO A 2 20.56 3.66 11.84
N GLU A 3 19.77 4.05 12.84
CA GLU A 3 20.21 5.02 13.85
C GLU A 3 21.33 4.45 14.73
N GLU A 4 21.37 3.12 14.93
CA GLU A 4 22.42 2.45 15.70
C GLU A 4 23.84 2.62 15.13
N MET A 5 23.97 3.04 13.87
CA MET A 5 25.27 3.27 13.24
C MET A 5 25.89 4.62 13.62
N PHE A 6 25.09 5.62 14.01
CA PHE A 6 25.59 6.98 14.26
C PHE A 6 26.59 7.07 15.43
N PRO A 7 26.39 6.40 16.58
CA PRO A 7 27.39 6.40 17.66
C PRO A 7 28.76 5.89 17.22
N VAL A 8 28.80 4.89 16.33
CA VAL A 8 30.06 4.36 15.77
C VAL A 8 30.72 5.39 14.85
N ILE A 9 29.94 6.06 14.02
CA ILE A 9 30.41 7.14 13.14
C ILE A 9 30.97 8.31 13.95
N GLU A 10 30.25 8.74 15.00
CA GLU A 10 30.70 9.80 15.91
C GLU A 10 32.02 9.42 16.61
N GLY A 11 32.15 8.17 17.04
CA GLY A 11 33.40 7.62 17.58
C GLY A 11 34.56 7.74 16.58
N ALA A 12 34.34 7.39 15.30
CA ALA A 12 35.37 7.51 14.27
C ALA A 12 35.82 8.96 14.04
N ILE A 13 34.89 9.92 14.06
CA ILE A 13 35.20 11.36 13.88
C ILE A 13 36.11 11.88 15.01
N SER A 14 36.01 11.30 16.22
CA SER A 14 36.82 11.72 17.37
C SER A 14 38.31 11.38 17.28
N SER A 15 38.71 10.49 16.35
CA SER A 15 40.05 9.87 16.33
C SER A 15 41.15 10.67 15.60
N GLY A 16 40.82 11.81 14.99
CA GLY A 16 41.76 12.90 14.68
C GLY A 16 42.90 12.65 13.67
N VAL A 17 42.60 12.71 12.36
CA VAL A 17 43.56 13.04 11.26
C VAL A 17 42.93 13.99 10.21
N LEU A 18 41.74 14.55 10.50
CA LEU A 18 40.72 15.11 9.58
C LEU A 18 39.80 14.02 9.02
N VAL A 19 38.57 14.01 9.52
CA VAL A 19 37.47 13.14 9.07
C VAL A 19 36.31 14.06 8.68
N ILE A 20 35.82 13.95 7.45
CA ILE A 20 34.67 14.72 6.97
C ILE A 20 33.47 13.77 6.90
N LEU A 21 32.48 13.99 7.77
CA LEU A 21 31.20 13.30 7.69
C LEU A 21 30.31 14.00 6.66
N LEU A 22 29.92 13.26 5.62
CA LEU A 22 28.99 13.71 4.61
C LEU A 22 27.67 12.94 4.76
N LEU A 23 26.61 13.67 5.13
CA LEU A 23 25.25 13.13 5.24
C LEU A 23 24.45 13.57 4.02
N ILE A 24 24.10 12.60 3.16
CA ILE A 24 23.26 12.82 1.97
C ILE A 24 22.04 11.93 2.08
N GLY A 25 20.86 12.52 1.93
CA GLY A 25 19.61 11.77 1.98
C GLY A 25 18.41 12.65 1.63
N ASN A 26 17.30 11.98 1.32
CA ASN A 26 16.02 12.65 1.22
C ASN A 26 15.45 12.88 2.63
N PRO A 27 14.74 13.99 2.87
CA PRO A 27 14.22 14.39 4.18
C PRO A 27 12.95 13.60 4.57
N THR A 28 13.03 12.28 4.60
CA THR A 28 11.84 11.40 4.72
C THR A 28 11.31 11.25 6.14
N LYS A 29 12.14 11.54 7.16
CA LYS A 29 11.84 11.41 8.58
C LYS A 29 11.98 12.76 9.28
N ASN A 30 11.02 13.13 10.10
CA ASN A 30 11.04 14.31 10.97
C ASN A 30 11.79 14.09 12.30
N GLN A 31 12.55 13.00 12.40
CA GLN A 31 13.30 12.61 13.59
C GLN A 31 14.57 11.85 13.18
N GLY A 32 15.43 11.57 14.16
CA GLY A 32 16.71 10.90 13.93
C GLY A 32 17.85 11.86 13.59
N THR A 33 19.04 11.30 13.41
CA THR A 33 20.27 12.08 13.33
C THR A 33 20.32 12.96 12.07
N PHE A 34 19.84 12.45 10.93
CA PHE A 34 19.77 13.24 9.68
C PHE A 34 18.81 14.43 9.78
N HIS A 35 17.65 14.26 10.44
CA HIS A 35 16.75 15.37 10.71
C HIS A 35 17.39 16.38 11.66
N ALA A 36 18.02 15.88 12.73
CA ALA A 36 18.65 16.72 13.74
C ALA A 36 19.79 17.58 13.17
N SER A 37 20.59 17.04 12.24
CA SER A 37 21.67 17.78 11.58
C SER A 37 21.17 18.97 10.75
N HIS A 38 19.89 19.01 10.39
CA HIS A 38 19.29 20.09 9.60
C HIS A 38 18.40 21.01 10.45
N ASN A 39 17.55 20.44 11.32
CA ASN A 39 16.44 21.18 11.95
C ASN A 39 16.58 21.39 13.46
N VAL A 40 17.48 20.70 14.16
CA VAL A 40 17.62 20.83 15.62
C VAL A 40 18.77 21.78 15.94
N PRO A 41 18.53 23.02 16.44
CA PRO A 41 19.57 24.05 16.57
C PRO A 41 20.82 23.63 17.36
N LYS A 42 20.64 22.77 18.37
CA LYS A 42 21.75 22.25 19.19
C LYS A 42 22.69 21.34 18.41
N VAL A 43 22.19 20.64 17.39
CA VAL A 43 22.93 19.67 16.56
C VAL A 43 23.35 20.34 15.25
N SER A 44 22.42 21.02 14.58
CA SER A 44 22.61 21.62 13.26
C SER A 44 23.75 22.65 13.21
N LYS A 45 24.05 23.34 14.32
CA LYS A 45 25.21 24.25 14.43
C LYS A 45 26.58 23.58 14.16
N HIS A 46 26.65 22.25 14.21
CA HIS A 46 27.85 21.47 13.94
C HIS A 46 27.99 21.03 12.48
N TYR A 47 27.00 21.35 11.63
CA TYR A 47 26.96 20.96 10.23
C TYR A 47 26.90 22.18 9.33
N TYR A 48 27.47 22.04 8.13
CA TYR A 48 27.21 22.95 7.03
C TYR A 48 26.07 22.36 6.18
N GLN A 49 24.87 22.93 6.27
CA GLN A 49 23.70 22.40 5.55
C GLN A 49 23.66 22.90 4.10
N ILE A 50 23.41 21.99 3.17
CA ILE A 50 23.07 22.32 1.78
C ILE A 50 21.70 21.74 1.49
N HIS A 51 20.71 22.61 1.32
CA HIS A 51 19.39 22.21 0.84
C HIS A 51 19.31 22.38 -0.68
N VAL A 52 19.02 21.28 -1.39
CA VAL A 52 18.84 21.26 -2.85
C VAL A 52 17.34 21.21 -3.15
N ASP A 53 16.81 22.33 -3.62
CA ASP A 53 15.42 22.51 -4.02
C ASP A 53 15.31 22.66 -5.55
N LEU A 54 14.08 22.86 -6.06
CA LEU A 54 13.80 23.06 -7.48
C LEU A 54 14.50 24.29 -8.08
N ALA A 55 14.84 25.31 -7.29
CA ALA A 55 15.56 26.47 -7.79
C ALA A 55 17.05 26.17 -8.03
N LYS A 56 17.58 25.11 -7.38
CA LYS A 56 19.00 24.73 -7.42
C LYS A 56 19.29 23.51 -8.30
N THR A 57 18.27 22.86 -8.86
CA THR A 57 18.43 21.66 -9.70
C THR A 57 17.76 21.82 -11.06
N THR A 58 18.45 21.39 -12.12
CA THR A 58 17.89 21.27 -13.47
C THR A 58 17.51 19.82 -13.81
N ARG A 59 17.68 18.89 -12.87
CA ARG A 59 17.49 17.45 -13.08
C ARG A 59 16.08 16.95 -12.81
N VAL A 60 15.22 17.82 -12.27
CA VAL A 60 13.83 17.50 -11.94
C VAL A 60 12.93 18.21 -12.96
N SER A 61 12.02 17.48 -13.58
CA SER A 61 11.05 18.07 -14.53
C SER A 61 10.05 18.93 -13.76
N THR A 62 9.91 20.19 -14.20
CA THR A 62 8.91 21.15 -13.70
C THR A 62 7.49 20.68 -13.97
N GLU A 63 7.27 20.01 -15.10
CA GLU A 63 5.98 19.44 -15.48
C GLU A 63 5.62 18.27 -14.57
N TRP A 64 6.59 17.41 -14.23
CA TRP A 64 6.37 16.34 -13.26
C TRP A 64 6.04 16.88 -11.87
N VAL A 65 6.75 17.91 -11.39
CA VAL A 65 6.41 18.58 -10.12
C VAL A 65 5.01 19.13 -10.15
N GLN A 66 4.64 19.87 -11.21
CA GLN A 66 3.31 20.47 -11.31
C GLN A 66 2.22 19.39 -11.29
N ARG A 67 2.40 18.29 -12.02
CA ARG A 67 1.47 17.14 -11.97
C ARG A 67 1.31 16.57 -10.56
N MET A 68 2.40 16.43 -9.81
CA MET A 68 2.35 15.92 -8.43
C MET A 68 1.62 16.88 -7.50
N VAL A 69 1.86 18.20 -7.65
CA VAL A 69 1.17 19.23 -6.88
C VAL A 69 -0.32 19.28 -7.22
N ASP A 70 -0.67 19.19 -8.51
CA ASP A 70 -2.07 19.20 -8.96
C ASP A 70 -2.82 17.97 -8.45
N LYS A 71 -2.16 16.80 -8.43
CA LYS A 71 -2.77 15.53 -8.03
C LYS A 71 -2.87 15.33 -6.52
N TYR A 72 -1.85 15.74 -5.76
CA TYR A 72 -1.73 15.43 -4.33
C TYR A 72 -1.72 16.65 -3.41
N GLY A 73 -1.63 17.86 -3.97
CA GLY A 73 -1.45 19.08 -3.22
C GLY A 73 -0.02 19.30 -2.76
N ARG A 74 0.37 20.57 -2.62
CA ARG A 74 1.67 21.02 -2.13
C ARG A 74 2.04 20.46 -0.75
N ASP A 75 1.02 20.20 0.07
CA ASP A 75 1.17 19.74 1.44
C ASP A 75 1.33 18.22 1.58
N SER A 76 1.18 17.46 0.50
CA SER A 76 1.40 16.02 0.51
C SER A 76 2.84 15.71 0.95
N PRO A 77 3.05 14.75 1.88
CA PRO A 77 4.40 14.37 2.33
C PRO A 77 5.32 13.96 1.19
N VAL A 78 4.79 13.29 0.17
CA VAL A 78 5.57 12.90 -1.02
C VAL A 78 5.98 14.12 -1.82
N VAL A 79 5.08 15.08 -1.99
CA VAL A 79 5.37 16.33 -2.71
C VAL A 79 6.43 17.15 -1.98
N LYS A 80 6.31 17.32 -0.66
CA LYS A 80 7.32 17.99 0.17
C LYS A 80 8.70 17.36 0.00
N VAL A 81 8.80 16.04 0.14
CA VAL A 81 10.07 15.32 0.10
C VAL A 81 10.66 15.28 -1.31
N ARG A 82 9.86 14.86 -2.30
CA ARG A 82 10.34 14.52 -3.64
C ARG A 82 10.41 15.71 -4.59
N CYS A 83 9.51 16.68 -4.43
CA CYS A 83 9.52 17.89 -5.23
C CYS A 83 10.31 19.02 -4.55
N TYR A 84 10.10 19.27 -3.26
CA TYR A 84 10.63 20.48 -2.61
C TYR A 84 11.86 20.27 -1.74
N GLY A 85 12.29 19.03 -1.51
CA GLY A 85 13.42 18.75 -0.61
C GLY A 85 13.10 19.08 0.86
N GLU A 86 11.82 19.13 1.22
CA GLU A 86 11.34 19.47 2.55
C GLU A 86 11.05 18.22 3.37
N PHE A 87 11.26 18.32 4.69
CA PHE A 87 10.90 17.24 5.59
C PHE A 87 9.39 16.97 5.55
N ALA A 88 9.04 15.68 5.49
CA ALA A 88 7.65 15.27 5.62
C ALA A 88 7.12 15.67 7.01
N ASP A 89 6.10 16.53 7.03
CA ASP A 89 5.38 16.85 8.26
C ASP A 89 4.54 15.64 8.71
N GLY A 90 4.41 15.46 10.02
CA GLY A 90 3.48 14.49 10.58
C GLY A 90 2.06 15.06 10.59
N ASP A 91 1.24 14.72 9.60
CA ASP A 91 -0.21 14.91 9.69
C ASP A 91 -0.77 13.83 10.62
N GLU A 92 -1.31 14.21 11.79
CA GLU A 92 -1.86 13.24 12.75
C GLU A 92 -3.02 12.42 12.17
N ALA A 93 -3.72 12.94 11.16
CA ALA A 93 -4.77 12.22 10.48
C ALA A 93 -4.24 11.25 9.42
N GLN A 94 -2.97 11.33 9.03
CA GLN A 94 -2.38 10.43 8.05
C GLN A 94 -2.29 9.00 8.61
N LEU A 95 -2.86 8.04 7.89
CA LEU A 95 -2.89 6.65 8.33
C LEU A 95 -1.51 5.98 8.22
N ILE A 96 -0.82 6.16 7.09
CA ILE A 96 0.50 5.56 6.81
C ILE A 96 1.52 6.68 6.59
N PRO A 97 2.46 6.90 7.53
CA PRO A 97 3.55 7.84 7.36
C PRO A 97 4.49 7.47 6.21
N TYR A 98 4.98 8.49 5.49
CA TYR A 98 5.94 8.31 4.40
C TYR A 98 7.20 7.54 4.82
N ALA A 99 7.71 7.84 6.03
CA ALA A 99 8.86 7.16 6.61
C ALA A 99 8.69 5.62 6.68
N TRP A 100 7.50 5.14 7.02
CA TRP A 100 7.25 3.70 7.14
C TRP A 100 7.29 3.00 5.79
N LEU A 101 6.83 3.66 4.72
CA LEU A 101 6.93 3.15 3.36
C LEU A 101 8.39 3.05 2.93
N THR A 102 9.18 4.10 3.17
CA THR A 102 10.61 4.10 2.84
C THR A 102 11.40 3.07 3.62
N ASP A 103 11.01 2.79 4.87
CA ASP A 103 11.67 1.77 5.70
C ASP A 103 11.29 0.35 5.29
N ALA A 104 10.11 0.15 4.69
CA ALA A 104 9.65 -1.15 4.20
C ALA A 104 10.18 -1.51 2.81
N TYR A 105 10.61 -0.51 2.03
CA TYR A 105 11.16 -0.68 0.70
C TYR A 105 12.53 -1.36 0.72
N GLY A 106 12.68 -2.45 -0.04
CA GLY A 106 13.91 -3.25 -0.10
C GLY A 106 14.23 -4.01 1.20
N ARG A 107 13.35 -3.99 2.19
CA ARG A 107 13.55 -4.71 3.46
C ARG A 107 13.47 -6.23 3.21
N GLU A 108 14.39 -6.98 3.81
CA GLU A 108 14.25 -8.44 3.86
C GLU A 108 13.01 -8.85 4.68
N THR A 109 12.17 -9.68 4.07
CA THR A 109 10.98 -10.19 4.76
C THR A 109 11.38 -11.25 5.79
N VAL A 110 11.00 -11.04 7.04
CA VAL A 110 11.22 -12.01 8.11
C VAL A 110 9.99 -12.92 8.22
N GLY A 111 10.20 -14.22 8.00
CA GLY A 111 9.12 -15.21 7.98
C GLY A 111 9.57 -16.65 8.26
N ALA A 112 10.67 -16.80 9.00
CA ALA A 112 11.28 -18.10 9.27
C ALA A 112 10.26 -19.11 9.83
N GLY A 113 10.25 -20.33 9.30
CA GLY A 113 9.39 -21.43 9.76
C GLY A 113 7.97 -21.44 9.19
N HIS A 114 7.55 -20.43 8.44
CA HIS A 114 6.24 -20.40 7.78
C HIS A 114 6.31 -20.88 6.33
N ILE A 115 5.28 -21.60 5.88
CA ILE A 115 5.22 -22.06 4.48
C ILE A 115 4.67 -20.92 3.61
N PRO A 116 5.41 -20.41 2.59
CA PRO A 116 5.01 -19.22 1.84
C PRO A 116 3.72 -19.43 1.05
N ARG A 117 2.77 -18.50 1.13
CA ARG A 117 1.54 -18.52 0.33
C ARG A 117 1.48 -17.30 -0.58
N LEU A 118 1.16 -17.50 -1.86
CA LEU A 118 0.90 -16.41 -2.77
C LEU A 118 -0.54 -15.91 -2.53
N ARG A 119 -0.70 -14.60 -2.48
CA ARG A 119 -1.99 -13.93 -2.56
C ARG A 119 -1.91 -12.84 -3.62
N VAL A 120 -2.93 -12.78 -4.48
CA VAL A 120 -3.08 -11.70 -5.46
C VAL A 120 -4.33 -10.91 -5.09
N SER A 121 -4.26 -9.59 -5.00
CA SER A 121 -5.43 -8.72 -4.94
C SER A 121 -5.74 -8.14 -6.31
N ALA A 122 -7.02 -7.88 -6.56
CA ALA A 122 -7.54 -7.27 -7.78
C ALA A 122 -8.59 -6.21 -7.42
N ASP A 123 -8.18 -4.94 -7.39
CA ASP A 123 -9.09 -3.79 -7.32
C ASP A 123 -9.58 -3.50 -8.74
N VAL A 124 -10.81 -3.95 -9.05
CA VAL A 124 -11.34 -4.00 -10.42
C VAL A 124 -12.14 -2.75 -10.72
N ALA A 125 -11.68 -1.99 -11.71
CA ALA A 125 -12.40 -0.84 -12.23
C ALA A 125 -13.44 -1.25 -13.29
N ASP A 126 -14.46 -0.41 -13.45
CA ASP A 126 -15.47 -0.48 -14.50
C ASP A 126 -14.92 -0.22 -15.93
N GLY A 127 -13.63 0.10 -16.04
CA GLY A 127 -12.91 0.30 -17.29
C GLY A 127 -12.96 1.73 -17.82
N GLY A 128 -12.38 1.95 -18.99
CA GLY A 128 -12.26 3.29 -19.58
C GLY A 128 -11.14 4.09 -18.91
N ALA A 129 -11.48 5.23 -18.29
CA ALA A 129 -10.51 6.13 -17.65
C ALA A 129 -10.05 5.64 -16.26
N ASN A 130 -10.77 4.71 -15.65
CA ASN A 130 -10.40 4.12 -14.37
C ASN A 130 -9.49 2.91 -14.57
N PHE A 131 -8.56 2.71 -13.64
CA PHE A 131 -7.58 1.63 -13.75
C PHE A 131 -7.92 0.46 -12.83
N THR A 132 -7.76 -0.76 -13.35
CA THR A 132 -7.71 -1.97 -12.53
C THR A 132 -6.30 -2.11 -11.95
N VAL A 133 -6.19 -2.34 -10.65
CA VAL A 133 -4.90 -2.53 -9.97
C VAL A 133 -4.80 -3.94 -9.40
N LEU A 134 -3.78 -4.67 -9.84
CA LEU A 134 -3.47 -6.02 -9.38
C LEU A 134 -2.21 -5.98 -8.52
N THR A 135 -2.23 -6.61 -7.34
CA THR A 135 -1.02 -6.73 -6.51
C THR A 135 -0.77 -8.17 -6.11
N ALA A 136 0.44 -8.67 -6.32
CA ALA A 136 0.91 -9.96 -5.83
C ALA A 136 1.76 -9.79 -4.56
N ALA A 137 1.54 -10.68 -3.60
CA ALA A 137 2.30 -10.73 -2.37
C ALA A 137 2.56 -12.16 -1.89
N ILE A 138 3.71 -12.37 -1.25
CA ILE A 138 4.04 -13.59 -0.54
C ILE A 138 3.74 -13.40 0.95
N MET A 139 2.79 -14.18 1.45
CA MET A 139 2.40 -14.25 2.86
C MET A 139 3.30 -15.27 3.59
N LEU A 140 3.85 -14.85 4.72
CA LEU A 140 4.71 -15.65 5.61
C LEU A 140 4.27 -15.44 7.06
N GLY A 141 3.28 -16.22 7.51
CA GLY A 141 2.68 -16.01 8.83
C GLY A 141 1.92 -14.68 8.89
N ASP A 142 2.33 -13.80 9.79
CA ASP A 142 1.80 -12.44 9.96
C ASP A 142 2.60 -11.37 9.18
N SER A 143 3.66 -11.80 8.48
CA SER A 143 4.48 -10.98 7.58
C SER A 143 4.05 -11.11 6.12
N MET A 144 4.31 -10.07 5.33
CA MET A 144 3.96 -10.01 3.91
C MET A 144 5.06 -9.32 3.10
N ASN A 145 5.44 -9.94 1.98
CA ASN A 145 6.29 -9.33 0.97
C ASN A 145 5.46 -8.95 -0.26
N ILE A 146 5.36 -7.66 -0.58
CA ILE A 146 4.74 -7.19 -1.81
C ILE A 146 5.76 -7.33 -2.94
N ILE A 147 5.45 -8.15 -3.93
CA ILE A 147 6.42 -8.56 -4.96
C ILE A 147 6.16 -7.93 -6.32
N GLU A 148 4.90 -7.55 -6.62
CA GLU A 148 4.55 -6.90 -7.88
C GLU A 148 3.18 -6.23 -7.81
N GLN A 149 3.04 -5.06 -8.40
CA GLN A 149 1.80 -4.33 -8.60
C GLN A 149 1.72 -3.85 -10.04
N GLN A 150 0.60 -4.17 -10.69
CA GLN A 150 0.33 -3.80 -12.08
C GLN A 150 -0.91 -2.91 -12.14
N GLN A 151 -0.90 -1.97 -13.07
CA GLN A 151 -2.03 -1.10 -13.37
C GLN A 151 -2.47 -1.31 -14.81
N HIS A 152 -3.76 -1.51 -15.03
CA HIS A 152 -4.33 -1.83 -16.33
C HIS A 152 -5.51 -0.92 -16.65
N SER A 153 -5.53 -0.34 -17.85
CA SER A 153 -6.72 0.30 -18.40
C SER A 153 -7.39 -0.67 -19.36
N PHE A 154 -8.57 -1.17 -18.98
CA PHE A 154 -9.35 -2.10 -19.79
C PHE A 154 -10.59 -1.43 -20.37
N PRO A 155 -11.04 -1.80 -21.58
CA PRO A 155 -12.33 -1.38 -22.11
C PRO A 155 -13.47 -1.83 -21.19
N SER A 156 -14.45 -0.96 -20.93
CA SER A 156 -15.54 -1.27 -19.99
C SER A 156 -16.36 -2.51 -20.35
N SER A 157 -16.52 -2.82 -21.64
CA SER A 157 -17.24 -4.01 -22.11
C SER A 157 -16.54 -5.33 -21.79
N GLU A 158 -15.23 -5.31 -21.57
CA GLU A 158 -14.41 -6.52 -21.39
C GLU A 158 -13.68 -6.54 -20.04
N SER A 159 -13.78 -5.46 -19.24
CA SER A 159 -13.05 -5.28 -17.99
C SER A 159 -13.12 -6.49 -17.07
N PRO A 160 -14.30 -7.11 -16.79
CA PRO A 160 -14.35 -8.25 -15.88
C PRO A 160 -13.50 -9.45 -16.32
N ILE A 161 -13.50 -9.74 -17.63
CA ILE A 161 -12.79 -10.88 -18.23
C ILE A 161 -11.29 -10.59 -18.31
N LEU A 162 -10.92 -9.40 -18.76
CA LEU A 162 -9.51 -9.01 -18.89
C LEU A 162 -8.83 -8.89 -17.51
N ALA A 163 -9.53 -8.35 -16.52
CA ALA A 163 -9.05 -8.32 -15.14
C ALA A 163 -8.84 -9.73 -14.57
N ALA A 164 -9.76 -10.67 -14.84
CA ALA A 164 -9.59 -12.07 -14.42
C ALA A 164 -8.37 -12.70 -15.08
N LYS A 165 -8.20 -12.54 -16.40
CA LYS A 165 -7.04 -13.06 -17.14
C LYS A 165 -5.73 -12.48 -16.61
N ALA A 166 -5.66 -11.17 -16.43
CA ALA A 166 -4.47 -10.50 -15.89
C ALA A 166 -4.14 -10.96 -14.46
N ALA A 167 -5.14 -11.18 -13.61
CA ALA A 167 -4.94 -11.73 -12.27
C ALA A 167 -4.40 -13.17 -12.31
N VAL A 168 -4.89 -14.00 -13.25
CA VAL A 168 -4.37 -15.36 -13.48
C VAL A 168 -2.94 -15.34 -14.01
N ASP A 169 -2.63 -14.43 -14.94
CA ASP A 169 -1.29 -14.27 -15.48
C ASP A 169 -0.29 -13.87 -14.40
N LEU A 170 -0.66 -12.90 -13.56
CA LEU A 170 0.14 -12.48 -12.40
C LEU A 170 0.30 -13.62 -11.37
N PHE A 171 -0.77 -14.36 -11.09
CA PHE A 171 -0.74 -15.53 -10.21
C PHE A 171 0.22 -16.61 -10.74
N ASN A 172 0.15 -16.91 -12.04
CA ASN A 172 1.00 -17.91 -12.69
C ASN A 172 2.46 -17.46 -12.79
N LYS A 173 2.71 -16.18 -13.10
CA LYS A 173 4.05 -15.57 -13.13
C LYS A 173 4.79 -15.81 -11.82
N HIS A 174 4.09 -15.68 -10.70
CA HIS A 174 4.61 -15.90 -9.35
C HIS A 174 4.40 -17.34 -8.83
N LYS A 175 4.18 -18.30 -9.73
CA LYS A 175 4.10 -19.75 -9.46
C LYS A 175 3.02 -20.11 -8.42
N GLY A 176 1.89 -19.40 -8.46
CA GLY A 176 0.75 -19.67 -7.60
C GLY A 176 0.21 -21.09 -7.77
N ARG A 177 -0.26 -21.68 -6.67
CA ARG A 177 -0.78 -23.04 -6.61
C ARG A 177 -2.24 -23.04 -6.21
N LYS A 178 -3.10 -23.51 -7.11
CA LYS A 178 -4.52 -23.72 -6.82
C LYS A 178 -4.69 -24.64 -5.60
N GLY A 179 -5.71 -24.35 -4.78
CA GLY A 179 -5.98 -25.07 -3.52
C GLY A 179 -5.12 -24.63 -2.32
N ARG A 180 -4.13 -23.76 -2.52
CA ARG A 180 -3.28 -23.24 -1.45
C ARG A 180 -3.19 -21.71 -1.46
N ASP A 181 -3.02 -21.16 -2.64
CA ASP A 181 -2.86 -19.73 -2.89
C ASP A 181 -4.22 -19.17 -3.36
N ASP A 182 -4.48 -17.89 -3.11
CA ASP A 182 -5.80 -17.29 -3.32
C ASP A 182 -5.73 -15.92 -4.01
N ILE A 183 -6.87 -15.49 -4.55
CA ILE A 183 -7.05 -14.21 -5.22
C ILE A 183 -8.16 -13.43 -4.51
N VAL A 184 -7.87 -12.22 -4.05
CA VAL A 184 -8.82 -11.29 -3.43
C VAL A 184 -9.34 -10.33 -4.49
N VAL A 185 -10.66 -10.24 -4.67
CA VAL A 185 -11.26 -9.41 -5.71
C VAL A 185 -12.23 -8.42 -5.08
N ASP A 186 -12.09 -7.12 -5.35
CA ASP A 186 -13.11 -6.14 -4.95
C ASP A 186 -14.37 -6.43 -5.76
N SER A 187 -15.34 -7.08 -5.13
CA SER A 187 -16.51 -7.67 -5.74
C SER A 187 -17.72 -6.74 -5.71
N LEU A 188 -17.47 -5.44 -5.91
CA LEU A 188 -18.50 -4.42 -6.10
C LEU A 188 -18.69 -4.17 -7.61
N GLY A 189 -19.94 -4.24 -8.09
CA GLY A 189 -20.24 -4.03 -9.51
C GLY A 189 -19.53 -5.03 -10.43
N VAL A 190 -18.67 -4.52 -11.33
CA VAL A 190 -17.96 -5.31 -12.34
C VAL A 190 -17.04 -6.40 -11.75
N GLY A 191 -16.47 -6.17 -10.57
CA GLY A 191 -15.58 -7.14 -9.94
C GLY A 191 -16.28 -8.42 -9.48
N ALA A 192 -17.61 -8.42 -9.32
CA ALA A 192 -18.36 -9.64 -9.10
C ALA A 192 -18.28 -10.60 -10.30
N GLY A 193 -18.26 -10.05 -11.52
CA GLY A 193 -18.03 -10.83 -12.75
C GLY A 193 -16.62 -11.41 -12.78
N THR A 194 -15.60 -10.61 -12.46
CA THR A 194 -14.19 -11.05 -12.35
C THR A 194 -14.04 -12.20 -11.36
N ALA A 195 -14.64 -12.07 -10.17
CA ALA A 195 -14.61 -13.12 -9.16
C ALA A 195 -15.25 -14.43 -9.67
N GLY A 196 -16.40 -14.33 -10.35
CA GLY A 196 -17.08 -15.47 -10.98
C GLY A 196 -16.19 -16.19 -12.00
N TYR A 197 -15.56 -15.44 -12.92
CA TYR A 197 -14.64 -16.01 -13.91
C TYR A 197 -13.43 -16.70 -13.27
N LEU A 198 -12.85 -16.11 -12.22
CA LEU A 198 -11.72 -16.71 -11.50
C LEU A 198 -12.11 -18.02 -10.81
N MET A 199 -13.30 -18.07 -10.20
CA MET A 199 -13.84 -19.29 -9.60
C MET A 199 -14.11 -20.37 -10.65
N GLU A 200 -14.69 -20.01 -11.80
CA GLU A 200 -14.91 -20.92 -12.93
C GLU A 200 -13.58 -21.51 -13.45
N MET A 201 -12.54 -20.68 -13.51
CA MET A 201 -11.18 -21.11 -13.87
C MET A 201 -10.49 -21.95 -12.78
N GLY A 202 -11.12 -22.21 -11.64
CA GLY A 202 -10.58 -23.08 -10.60
C GLY A 202 -9.68 -22.37 -9.58
N HIS A 203 -9.74 -21.05 -9.45
CA HIS A 203 -8.99 -20.32 -8.42
C HIS A 203 -9.80 -20.18 -7.12
N ALA A 204 -9.11 -20.23 -5.98
CA ALA A 204 -9.70 -19.89 -4.70
C ALA A 204 -9.84 -18.35 -4.62
N VAL A 205 -11.06 -17.86 -4.44
CA VAL A 205 -11.36 -16.42 -4.55
C VAL A 205 -11.97 -15.89 -3.27
N VAL A 206 -11.37 -14.84 -2.72
CA VAL A 206 -11.97 -14.01 -1.68
C VAL A 206 -12.78 -12.90 -2.34
N THR A 207 -14.09 -12.94 -2.22
CA THR A 207 -14.96 -11.83 -2.66
C THR A 207 -14.93 -10.74 -1.61
N TYR A 208 -14.13 -9.71 -1.84
CA TYR A 208 -13.97 -8.59 -0.94
C TYR A 208 -15.00 -7.52 -1.22
N LYS A 209 -15.61 -6.95 -0.19
CA LYS A 209 -16.54 -5.82 -0.29
C LYS A 209 -16.25 -4.85 0.84
N GLY A 210 -15.55 -3.77 0.53
CA GLY A 210 -15.04 -2.85 1.56
C GLY A 210 -16.12 -2.22 2.46
N GLY A 211 -17.33 -2.04 1.94
CA GLY A 211 -18.46 -1.45 2.67
C GLY A 211 -19.20 -2.41 3.61
N GLU A 212 -18.91 -3.71 3.59
CA GLU A 212 -19.56 -4.68 4.49
C GLU A 212 -19.05 -4.55 5.93
N ALA A 213 -19.79 -5.17 6.87
CA ALA A 213 -19.40 -5.23 8.27
C ALA A 213 -18.02 -5.89 8.42
N SER A 214 -17.16 -5.27 9.23
CA SER A 214 -15.88 -5.85 9.64
C SER A 214 -16.09 -7.07 10.54
N ASP A 215 -15.01 -7.83 10.80
CA ASP A 215 -15.08 -8.97 11.71
C ASP A 215 -15.29 -8.55 13.17
N ASN A 216 -14.95 -7.30 13.49
CA ASN A 216 -15.27 -6.69 14.78
C ASN A 216 -15.80 -5.25 14.58
N PRO A 217 -17.12 -5.09 14.40
CA PRO A 217 -17.75 -3.77 14.18
C PRO A 217 -17.61 -2.80 15.36
N LYS A 218 -17.21 -3.28 16.53
CA LYS A 218 -16.90 -2.42 17.69
C LYS A 218 -15.50 -1.82 17.62
N MET A 219 -14.61 -2.35 16.76
CA MET A 219 -13.26 -1.84 16.55
C MET A 219 -13.12 -1.13 15.21
N TRP A 220 -13.73 -1.67 14.14
CA TRP A 220 -13.59 -1.13 12.79
C TRP A 220 -14.94 -0.91 12.13
N ARG A 221 -15.16 0.28 11.56
CA ARG A 221 -16.45 0.66 10.95
C ARG A 221 -16.93 -0.32 9.87
N ASN A 222 -16.03 -0.77 9.00
CA ASN A 222 -16.30 -1.67 7.87
C ASN A 222 -15.03 -2.44 7.48
N ARG A 223 -15.15 -3.35 6.50
CA ARG A 223 -14.02 -4.16 6.02
C ARG A 223 -12.88 -3.34 5.44
N ARG A 224 -13.18 -2.25 4.73
CA ARG A 224 -12.13 -1.33 4.23
C ARG A 224 -11.29 -0.78 5.38
N THR A 225 -11.92 -0.23 6.42
CA THR A 225 -11.23 0.24 7.62
C THR A 225 -10.41 -0.88 8.25
N GLN A 226 -11.00 -2.07 8.46
CA GLN A 226 -10.27 -3.20 9.05
C GLN A 226 -8.98 -3.51 8.28
N SER A 227 -9.07 -3.74 6.97
CA SER A 227 -7.93 -4.08 6.11
C SER A 227 -6.82 -3.03 6.17
N TYR A 228 -7.19 -1.75 6.10
CA TYR A 228 -6.25 -0.64 6.20
C TYR A 228 -5.61 -0.50 7.58
N ILE A 229 -6.35 -0.74 8.65
CA ILE A 229 -5.81 -0.69 10.02
C ILE A 229 -4.84 -1.85 10.26
N VAL A 230 -5.15 -3.05 9.77
CA VAL A 230 -4.22 -4.19 9.82
C VAL A 230 -2.97 -3.89 8.99
N MET A 231 -3.12 -3.27 7.81
CA MET A 231 -2.01 -2.79 6.99
C MET A 231 -1.16 -1.74 7.70
N ARG A 232 -1.77 -0.76 8.39
CA ARG A 232 -1.08 0.24 9.22
C ARG A 232 -0.24 -0.43 10.28
N ASP A 233 -0.83 -1.36 11.01
CA ASP A 233 -0.16 -2.08 12.08
C ASP A 233 1.01 -2.91 11.51
N ALA A 234 0.85 -3.54 10.35
CA ALA A 234 1.94 -4.25 9.68
C ALA A 234 3.10 -3.33 9.26
N HIS A 235 2.84 -2.10 8.82
CA HIS A 235 3.88 -1.11 8.55
C HIS A 235 4.60 -0.68 9.83
N ARG A 236 3.84 -0.34 10.87
CA ARG A 236 4.38 0.07 12.19
C ARG A 236 5.28 -1.00 12.79
N ASP A 237 4.83 -2.26 12.73
CA ASP A 237 5.49 -3.39 13.39
C ASP A 237 6.57 -4.05 12.52
N GLY A 238 6.82 -3.50 11.32
CA GLY A 238 7.86 -4.00 10.42
C GLY A 238 7.53 -5.31 9.69
N ARG A 239 6.26 -5.72 9.67
CA ARG A 239 5.76 -6.99 9.10
C ARG A 239 5.44 -6.92 7.60
N ILE A 240 5.56 -5.77 6.96
CA ILE A 240 5.44 -5.61 5.51
C ILE A 240 6.77 -5.15 4.90
N SER A 241 7.09 -5.70 3.73
CA SER A 241 8.19 -5.27 2.88
C SER A 241 7.74 -5.13 1.43
N TYR A 242 8.44 -4.29 0.67
CA TYR A 242 8.23 -4.09 -0.76
C TYR A 242 9.51 -4.47 -1.51
N ALA A 243 9.41 -5.35 -2.52
CA ALA A 243 10.54 -5.66 -3.41
C ALA A 243 10.94 -4.41 -4.20
N GLU A 244 12.21 -4.27 -4.59
CA GLU A 244 12.71 -3.02 -5.23
C GLU A 244 11.92 -2.62 -6.49
N ASP A 245 11.57 -3.59 -7.34
CA ASP A 245 10.86 -3.33 -8.60
C ASP A 245 9.38 -3.72 -8.55
N PHE A 246 8.78 -3.75 -7.34
CA PHE A 246 7.39 -4.20 -7.22
C PHE A 246 6.42 -3.25 -7.94
N VAL A 247 6.76 -1.97 -8.13
CA VAL A 247 5.85 -0.97 -8.72
C VAL A 247 6.61 -0.09 -9.71
N GLU A 248 5.96 0.28 -10.81
CA GLU A 248 6.53 1.15 -11.84
C GLU A 248 6.70 2.61 -11.36
N ASP A 249 5.70 3.13 -10.65
CA ASP A 249 5.70 4.52 -10.15
C ASP A 249 5.63 4.53 -8.62
N TRP A 250 6.82 4.53 -8.01
CA TRP A 250 6.98 4.60 -6.55
C TRP A 250 6.44 5.91 -5.95
N ASP A 251 6.60 7.03 -6.67
CA ASP A 251 6.19 8.34 -6.16
C ASP A 251 4.65 8.46 -6.17
N ASP A 252 3.97 7.97 -7.21
CA ASP A 252 2.50 7.85 -7.24
C ASP A 252 1.97 6.88 -6.18
N PHE A 253 2.58 5.68 -6.07
CA PHE A 253 2.22 4.68 -5.07
C PHE A 253 2.30 5.24 -3.64
N THR A 254 3.44 5.83 -3.27
CA THR A 254 3.63 6.36 -1.93
C THR A 254 2.73 7.55 -1.65
N ALA A 255 2.42 8.36 -2.66
CA ALA A 255 1.50 9.48 -2.51
C ALA A 255 0.07 9.00 -2.25
N GLN A 256 -0.39 7.96 -2.95
CA GLN A 256 -1.68 7.32 -2.67
C GLN A 256 -1.72 6.73 -1.25
N MET A 257 -0.70 5.99 -0.84
CA MET A 257 -0.60 5.42 0.52
C MET A 257 -0.64 6.51 1.61
N CYS A 258 0.10 7.61 1.39
CA CYS A 258 0.16 8.76 2.29
C CYS A 258 -1.14 9.58 2.31
N SER A 259 -1.97 9.48 1.28
CA SER A 259 -3.17 10.30 1.16
C SER A 259 -4.33 9.81 2.03
N VAL A 260 -4.31 8.56 2.49
CA VAL A 260 -5.41 7.97 3.27
C VAL A 260 -5.40 8.53 4.69
N ARG A 261 -6.55 9.08 5.11
CA ARG A 261 -6.72 9.69 6.43
C ARG A 261 -7.66 8.90 7.33
N THR A 262 -7.33 8.82 8.62
CA THR A 262 -8.25 8.43 9.69
C THR A 262 -9.19 9.59 9.99
N LEU A 263 -10.45 9.28 10.30
CA LEU A 263 -11.36 10.28 10.85
C LEU A 263 -11.25 10.30 12.37
N PRO A 264 -11.40 11.46 13.03
CA PRO A 264 -11.58 11.51 14.47
C PRO A 264 -12.90 10.81 14.82
N GLY A 265 -12.81 9.52 15.13
CA GLY A 265 -13.97 8.69 15.44
C GLY A 265 -14.61 9.08 16.78
N THR A 266 -15.78 8.53 17.07
CA THR A 266 -16.19 8.33 18.47
C THR A 266 -15.20 7.36 19.12
N GLU A 267 -14.76 7.61 20.37
CA GLU A 267 -13.56 7.05 21.06
C GLU A 267 -13.26 5.54 20.95
N ARG A 268 -14.15 4.70 20.38
CA ARG A 268 -14.00 3.24 20.34
C ARG A 268 -13.94 2.61 18.96
N VAL A 269 -14.34 3.30 17.88
CA VAL A 269 -14.41 2.70 16.54
C VAL A 269 -13.50 3.46 15.58
N GLU A 270 -12.52 2.76 15.02
CA GLU A 270 -11.66 3.27 13.95
C GLU A 270 -12.49 3.47 12.68
N GLU A 271 -12.28 4.60 12.01
CA GLU A 271 -12.95 4.96 10.78
C GLU A 271 -12.00 5.73 9.87
N LEU A 272 -12.12 5.50 8.56
CA LEU A 272 -11.30 6.16 7.56
C LEU A 272 -12.13 7.12 6.74
N GLU A 273 -11.45 8.12 6.20
CA GLU A 273 -12.02 8.97 5.17
C GLU A 273 -12.56 8.11 4.01
N THR A 274 -13.78 8.43 3.57
CA THR A 274 -14.41 7.75 2.43
C THR A 274 -13.79 8.21 1.12
N LYS A 275 -13.85 7.38 0.06
CA LYS A 275 -13.42 7.78 -1.30
C LYS A 275 -14.08 9.08 -1.75
N LYS A 276 -15.38 9.24 -1.46
CA LYS A 276 -16.13 10.47 -1.77
C LYS A 276 -15.57 11.71 -1.08
N ALA A 277 -15.15 11.59 0.18
CA ALA A 277 -14.53 12.68 0.92
C ALA A 277 -13.13 13.02 0.39
N MET A 278 -12.33 12.01 0.00
CA MET A 278 -11.04 12.21 -0.67
C MET A 278 -11.20 13.03 -1.95
N MET A 279 -12.15 12.66 -2.81
CA MET A 279 -12.46 13.40 -4.03
C MET A 279 -12.93 14.82 -3.75
N ALA A 280 -13.74 15.02 -2.70
CA ALA A 280 -14.23 16.34 -2.32
C ALA A 280 -13.12 17.31 -1.88
N ARG A 281 -11.97 16.79 -1.40
CA ARG A 281 -10.77 17.58 -1.11
C ARG A 281 -9.72 17.57 -2.23
N GLY A 282 -10.10 17.13 -3.44
CA GLY A 282 -9.26 17.18 -4.63
C GLY A 282 -8.26 16.04 -4.79
N ILE A 283 -8.41 14.94 -4.04
CA ILE A 283 -7.56 13.74 -4.18
C ILE A 283 -8.34 12.62 -4.87
N GLU A 284 -7.73 12.03 -5.90
CA GLU A 284 -8.28 10.87 -6.60
C GLU A 284 -8.39 9.62 -5.71
N SER A 285 -9.11 8.61 -6.20
CA SER A 285 -9.21 7.33 -5.48
C SER A 285 -7.83 6.67 -5.34
N PRO A 286 -7.46 6.16 -4.16
CA PRO A 286 -6.13 5.60 -3.92
C PRO A 286 -6.10 4.11 -4.31
N ASP A 287 -6.40 3.78 -5.56
CA ASP A 287 -6.60 2.40 -6.03
C ASP A 287 -5.35 1.50 -5.84
N ARG A 288 -4.14 2.09 -5.92
CA ARG A 288 -2.89 1.38 -5.58
C ARG A 288 -2.81 1.01 -4.10
N ALA A 289 -3.26 1.90 -3.22
CA ALA A 289 -3.27 1.66 -1.79
C ALA A 289 -4.40 0.68 -1.39
N ASP A 290 -5.58 0.82 -2.01
CA ASP A 290 -6.71 -0.08 -1.81
C ASP A 290 -6.34 -1.52 -2.21
N SER A 291 -5.64 -1.70 -3.33
CA SER A 291 -5.12 -3.01 -3.77
C SER A 291 -4.18 -3.64 -2.73
N ILE A 292 -3.31 -2.88 -2.05
CA ILE A 292 -2.48 -3.40 -0.94
C ILE A 292 -3.34 -3.74 0.27
N ALA A 293 -4.24 -2.83 0.68
CA ALA A 293 -5.10 -3.05 1.82
C ALA A 293 -5.92 -4.34 1.67
N MET A 294 -6.43 -4.63 0.46
CA MET A 294 -7.15 -5.86 0.16
C MET A 294 -6.37 -7.14 0.42
N LEU A 295 -5.03 -7.15 0.35
CA LEU A 295 -4.23 -8.34 0.69
C LEU A 295 -4.44 -8.77 2.15
N PHE A 296 -4.79 -7.81 3.03
CA PHE A 296 -5.13 -8.03 4.44
C PHE A 296 -6.58 -8.47 4.68
N ALA A 297 -7.33 -8.77 3.62
CA ALA A 297 -8.65 -9.37 3.73
C ALA A 297 -8.62 -10.68 4.55
N THR A 298 -9.52 -10.78 5.52
CA THR A 298 -9.61 -11.89 6.48
C THR A 298 -10.64 -12.94 6.08
N GLN A 299 -11.47 -12.66 5.07
CA GLN A 299 -12.51 -13.57 4.63
C GLN A 299 -11.92 -14.86 4.06
N THR A 300 -12.62 -15.96 4.31
CA THR A 300 -12.26 -17.26 3.74
C THR A 300 -12.53 -17.26 2.24
N PRO A 301 -11.58 -17.71 1.40
CA PRO A 301 -11.81 -17.85 -0.03
C PRO A 301 -12.87 -18.91 -0.31
N THR A 302 -13.70 -18.66 -1.31
CA THR A 302 -14.57 -19.68 -1.90
C THR A 302 -13.72 -20.57 -2.80
N ILE A 303 -13.79 -21.89 -2.58
CA ILE A 303 -13.04 -22.87 -3.37
C ILE A 303 -13.95 -23.45 -4.48
N PRO A 304 -13.48 -23.53 -5.74
CA PRO A 304 -14.20 -24.16 -6.84
C PRO A 304 -14.67 -25.58 -6.47
N GLY A 305 -15.94 -25.89 -6.73
CA GLY A 305 -16.59 -27.14 -6.33
C GLY A 305 -17.43 -27.07 -5.04
N GLN A 306 -17.19 -26.10 -4.15
CA GLN A 306 -18.12 -25.85 -3.02
C GLN A 306 -19.40 -25.14 -3.46
N ILE A 307 -19.36 -24.37 -4.56
CA ILE A 307 -20.52 -23.63 -5.07
C ILE A 307 -21.63 -24.58 -5.51
N GLU A 308 -21.31 -25.69 -6.17
CA GLU A 308 -22.30 -26.72 -6.54
C GLU A 308 -23.01 -27.29 -5.30
N ILE A 309 -22.27 -27.56 -4.22
CA ILE A 309 -22.81 -28.05 -2.96
C ILE A 309 -23.73 -27.01 -2.29
N ILE A 310 -23.31 -25.74 -2.27
CA ILE A 310 -24.09 -24.64 -1.67
C ILE A 310 -25.37 -24.36 -2.48
N VAL A 311 -25.27 -24.35 -3.80
CA VAL A 311 -26.41 -24.14 -4.70
C VAL A 311 -27.38 -25.31 -4.63
N ALA A 312 -26.89 -26.56 -4.63
CA ALA A 312 -27.73 -27.75 -4.43
C ALA A 312 -28.46 -27.71 -3.08
N ALA A 313 -27.75 -27.39 -1.99
CA ALA A 313 -28.33 -27.31 -0.65
C ALA A 313 -29.42 -26.21 -0.54
N ARG A 314 -29.20 -25.04 -1.16
CA ARG A 314 -30.21 -23.95 -1.20
C ARG A 314 -31.40 -24.25 -2.09
N SER A 315 -31.21 -25.08 -3.12
CA SER A 315 -32.28 -25.49 -4.04
C SER A 315 -33.19 -26.54 -3.40
N GLN A 316 -32.60 -27.52 -2.69
CA GLN A 316 -33.36 -28.48 -1.85
C GLN A 316 -34.13 -27.78 -0.74
N ALA A 317 -33.51 -26.83 -0.04
CA ALA A 317 -34.19 -26.05 1.00
C ALA A 317 -35.35 -25.17 0.48
N ARG A 318 -35.48 -24.95 -0.84
CA ARG A 318 -36.62 -24.26 -1.45
C ARG A 318 -37.67 -25.20 -2.03
N SER A 319 -37.35 -26.48 -2.28
CA SER A 319 -38.32 -27.49 -2.70
C SER A 319 -39.07 -28.12 -1.53
N ASP A 320 -38.58 -27.93 -0.30
CA ASP A 320 -39.15 -28.47 0.94
C ASP A 320 -40.12 -27.48 1.63
N TRP A 321 -40.57 -26.43 0.91
CA TRP A 321 -41.62 -25.47 1.31
C TRP A 321 -42.72 -25.42 0.24
#